data_AF-A0A4R4Y282-F1
#
_entry.id   AF-A0A4R4Y282-F1
#
_cell.length_a   1.000
_cell.length_b   1.000
_cell.length_c   1.000
_cell.angle_alpha   90.00
_cell.angle_beta   90.00
_cell.angle_gamma   90.00
#
_symmetry.space_group_name_H-M   'P 1'
#
loop_
_entity.id
_entity.type
_entity.pdbx_description
1 polymer ?
#
loop_
_entity_poly.entity_id
_entity_poly.type
_entity_poly.pdbx_seq_one_letter_code
_entity_poly.pdbx_strand_id
1 'polypeptide(L)'
;MTEPELEVDVLTSQPRVALVPRSHLSLELGHLYMEDLLDGPEALRRHFARISPWAGFVRARYPAPLRISTCFLVDDYFSQVASPKKLVPELLDAAHDAGLGIDYLVRESACASVGEVSPAELVLGRIVSDPPRGSNGLRPPVHMTGWVSNSKDRLRPDGLDEALATRPWRPPEQNGARSHSICMEVQLWDEQDGQRRWSCALLSAVWQLLRLGLLRHQGRAVVSPARWTGEYPDNWEDLPPLVQLADGAQPFAAFQTMSLLETRFADVETAVRTILDQVSVDPAVTEQTAAQATAQKVDLPGDVVGRISHVFSDGF
;
A
#
# COMPACT_ATOMS: atom_id res chain seq x y z
N MET A 1 -2.47 -35.31 -52.56
CA MET A 1 -2.92 -34.91 -51.21
C MET A 1 -1.76 -34.16 -50.59
N THR A 2 -1.87 -32.85 -50.56
CA THR A 2 -0.85 -31.94 -50.02
C THR A 2 -1.27 -31.65 -48.58
N GLU A 3 -0.43 -32.00 -47.61
CA GLU A 3 -0.66 -31.64 -46.21
C GLU A 3 -0.64 -30.11 -46.07
N PRO A 4 -1.59 -29.49 -45.35
CA PRO A 4 -1.52 -28.08 -45.07
C PRO A 4 -0.46 -27.82 -44.00
N GLU A 5 0.57 -27.09 -44.38
CA GLU A 5 1.57 -26.53 -43.46
C GLU A 5 0.85 -25.48 -42.59
N LEU A 6 0.77 -25.76 -41.29
CA LEU A 6 0.20 -24.85 -40.32
C LEU A 6 1.31 -23.88 -39.87
N GLU A 7 1.40 -22.72 -40.54
CA GLU A 7 2.21 -21.61 -40.04
C GLU A 7 1.57 -21.09 -38.75
N VAL A 8 2.13 -21.50 -37.61
CA VAL A 8 1.83 -20.91 -36.31
C VAL A 8 2.75 -19.72 -36.14
N ASP A 9 2.23 -18.52 -36.37
CA ASP A 9 2.89 -17.28 -36.02
C ASP A 9 2.86 -17.15 -34.49
N VAL A 10 3.93 -17.59 -33.82
CA VAL A 10 4.07 -17.41 -32.37
C VAL A 10 4.43 -15.95 -32.12
N LEU A 11 3.40 -15.11 -31.96
CA LEU A 11 3.54 -13.76 -31.42
C LEU A 11 3.96 -13.84 -29.93
N THR A 12 5.26 -14.06 -29.67
CA THR A 12 5.84 -13.84 -28.35
C THR A 12 6.05 -12.35 -28.10
N SER A 13 5.00 -11.54 -28.17
CA SER A 13 5.07 -10.18 -27.62
C SER A 13 4.84 -10.30 -26.11
N GLN A 14 5.93 -10.45 -25.34
CA GLN A 14 5.83 -10.18 -23.91
C GLN A 14 5.33 -8.72 -23.78
N PRO A 15 4.16 -8.48 -23.17
CA PRO A 15 3.67 -7.12 -23.00
C PRO A 15 4.73 -6.34 -22.21
N ARG A 16 5.33 -5.34 -22.85
CA ARG A 16 6.42 -4.55 -22.28
C ARG A 16 5.90 -3.86 -21.02
N VAL A 17 6.41 -4.27 -19.86
CA VAL A 17 6.12 -3.60 -18.59
C VAL A 17 6.63 -2.16 -18.68
N ALA A 18 5.75 -1.21 -18.36
CA ALA A 18 6.03 0.20 -18.44
C ALA A 18 7.03 0.64 -17.37
N LEU A 19 7.99 1.47 -17.79
CA LEU A 19 8.95 2.07 -16.89
C LEU A 19 8.24 3.07 -15.96
N VAL A 20 8.42 2.92 -14.65
CA VAL A 20 7.91 3.89 -13.65
C VAL A 20 9.10 4.68 -13.10
N PRO A 21 9.12 6.02 -13.21
CA PRO A 21 10.13 6.86 -12.58
C PRO A 21 10.08 6.76 -11.06
N ARG A 22 11.24 6.85 -10.40
CA ARG A 22 11.33 6.69 -8.94
C ARG A 22 12.11 7.78 -8.23
N SER A 23 11.59 8.21 -7.09
CA SER A 23 12.31 8.92 -6.05
C SER A 23 13.14 7.95 -5.20
N HIS A 24 14.05 8.50 -4.41
CA HIS A 24 14.82 7.71 -3.43
C HIS A 24 13.92 7.31 -2.27
N LEU A 25 13.07 8.25 -1.83
CA LEU A 25 12.12 8.06 -0.75
C LEU A 25 10.77 8.70 -1.13
N SER A 26 9.69 8.00 -0.84
CA SER A 26 8.36 8.60 -0.70
C SER A 26 8.11 8.80 0.79
N LEU A 27 7.82 10.01 1.23
CA LEU A 27 7.54 10.37 2.62
C LEU A 27 6.06 10.75 2.76
N GLU A 28 5.33 9.95 3.53
CA GLU A 28 3.93 10.21 3.86
C GLU A 28 3.86 11.06 5.12
N LEU A 29 3.26 12.25 4.98
CA LEU A 29 3.13 13.27 6.01
C LEU A 29 1.82 13.14 6.81
N GLY A 30 1.11 12.03 6.63
CA GLY A 30 -0.10 11.76 7.37
C GLY A 30 -1.01 10.81 6.60
N HIS A 31 -1.60 9.93 7.39
CA HIS A 31 -2.78 9.14 7.08
C HIS A 31 -3.73 9.47 8.25
N LEU A 32 -4.68 10.36 8.01
CA LEU A 32 -5.66 10.75 9.04
C LEU A 32 -6.98 10.06 8.71
N TYR A 33 -7.64 9.52 9.73
CA TYR A 33 -9.04 9.17 9.59
C TYR A 33 -9.84 10.46 9.44
N MET A 34 -10.93 10.42 8.68
CA MET A 34 -11.79 11.61 8.51
C MET A 34 -12.36 12.14 9.83
N GLU A 35 -12.44 11.29 10.85
CA GLU A 35 -12.82 11.65 12.21
C GLU A 35 -11.82 12.63 12.84
N ASP A 36 -10.53 12.51 12.53
CA ASP A 36 -9.48 13.42 13.02
C ASP A 36 -9.56 14.80 12.36
N LEU A 37 -10.24 14.87 11.21
CA LEU A 37 -10.48 16.10 10.45
C LEU A 37 -11.75 16.83 10.92
N LEU A 38 -12.61 16.18 11.73
CA LEU A 38 -13.81 16.80 12.31
C LEU A 38 -13.49 17.92 13.30
N ASP A 39 -12.34 17.82 13.96
CA ASP A 39 -11.81 18.84 14.88
C ASP A 39 -11.37 20.14 14.15
N GLY A 40 -11.47 20.15 12.81
CA GLY A 40 -11.27 21.31 11.97
C GLY A 40 -9.79 21.68 11.75
N PRO A 41 -9.52 22.87 11.19
CA PRO A 41 -8.18 23.30 10.79
C PRO A 41 -7.12 23.23 11.89
N GLU A 42 -7.52 23.38 13.16
CA GLU A 42 -6.58 23.37 14.28
C GLU A 42 -6.01 21.97 14.54
N ALA A 43 -6.77 20.90 14.26
CA ALA A 43 -6.24 19.54 14.33
C ALA A 43 -5.15 19.31 13.28
N LEU A 44 -5.35 19.81 12.06
CA LEU A 44 -4.36 19.76 10.99
C LEU A 44 -3.07 20.51 11.38
N ARG A 45 -3.19 21.71 11.96
CA ARG A 45 -2.02 22.47 12.45
C ARG A 45 -1.26 21.71 13.52
N ARG A 46 -1.96 21.15 14.52
CA ARG A 46 -1.33 20.33 15.56
C ARG A 46 -0.64 19.10 14.98
N HIS A 47 -1.29 18.41 14.05
CA HIS A 47 -0.71 17.26 13.35
C HIS A 47 0.61 17.63 12.66
N PHE A 48 0.59 18.65 11.81
CA PHE A 48 1.79 19.04 11.06
C PHE A 48 2.91 19.57 11.96
N ALA A 49 2.57 20.32 13.02
CA ALA A 49 3.55 20.76 14.01
C ALA A 49 4.23 19.57 14.70
N ARG A 50 3.49 18.50 15.05
CA ARG A 50 4.05 17.29 15.68
C ARG A 50 4.99 16.52 14.76
N ILE A 51 4.65 16.38 13.48
CA ILE A 51 5.46 15.58 12.55
C ILE A 51 6.61 16.37 11.92
N SER A 52 6.57 17.71 11.93
CA SER A 52 7.57 18.56 11.28
C SER A 52 9.01 18.25 11.70
N PRO A 53 9.33 18.04 13.01
CA PRO A 53 10.66 17.61 13.44
C PRO A 53 11.11 16.29 12.82
N TRP A 54 10.19 15.33 12.68
CA TRP A 54 10.48 14.03 12.07
C TRP A 54 10.72 14.14 10.56
N ALA A 55 9.89 14.91 9.85
CA ALA A 55 10.11 15.20 8.45
C ALA A 55 11.46 15.92 8.22
N GLY A 56 11.83 16.85 9.10
CA GLY A 56 13.14 17.49 9.12
C GLY A 56 14.29 16.49 9.32
N PHE A 57 14.17 15.58 10.27
CA PHE A 57 15.15 14.51 10.51
C PHE A 57 15.33 13.60 9.27
N VAL A 58 14.23 13.21 8.63
CA VAL A 58 14.26 12.40 7.40
C VAL A 58 14.96 13.14 6.28
N ARG A 59 14.61 14.41 6.03
CA ARG A 59 15.28 15.24 5.02
C ARG A 59 16.78 15.39 5.30
N ALA A 60 17.18 15.53 6.56
CA ALA A 60 18.59 15.60 6.93
C ALA A 60 19.35 14.29 6.69
N ARG A 61 18.69 13.12 6.84
CA ARG A 61 19.26 11.80 6.55
C ARG A 61 19.36 11.49 5.06
N TYR A 62 18.52 12.13 4.24
CA TYR A 62 18.52 12.02 2.79
C TYR A 62 18.88 13.37 2.13
N PRO A 63 20.11 13.88 2.33
CA PRO A 63 20.50 15.18 1.79
C PRO A 63 20.53 15.19 0.26
N ALA A 64 20.41 16.39 -0.32
CA ALA A 64 20.57 16.58 -1.75
C ALA A 64 21.88 15.93 -2.26
N PRO A 65 21.86 15.26 -3.43
CA PRO A 65 20.85 15.32 -4.47
C PRO A 65 19.73 14.25 -4.37
N LEU A 66 19.50 13.65 -3.20
CA LEU A 66 18.47 12.64 -3.03
C LEU A 66 17.07 13.21 -3.27
N ARG A 67 16.34 12.57 -4.19
CA ARG A 67 14.96 12.91 -4.55
C ARG A 67 14.00 12.32 -3.52
N ILE A 68 13.27 13.18 -2.82
CA ILE A 68 12.20 12.79 -1.90
C ILE A 68 10.88 13.33 -2.46
N SER A 69 9.88 12.47 -2.61
CA SER A 69 8.50 12.89 -2.85
C SER A 69 7.74 12.89 -1.53
N THR A 70 6.85 13.86 -1.34
CA THR A 70 5.98 13.96 -0.17
C THR A 70 4.53 13.68 -0.57
N CYS A 71 3.80 12.94 0.25
CA CYS A 71 2.40 12.64 -0.02
C CYS A 71 1.54 12.71 1.24
N PHE A 72 0.25 12.92 1.03
CA PHE A 72 -0.78 12.85 2.04
C PHE A 72 -1.94 11.99 1.53
N LEU A 73 -2.32 10.98 2.29
CA LEU A 73 -3.44 10.10 1.97
C LEU A 73 -4.67 10.52 2.77
N VAL A 74 -5.78 10.72 2.08
CA VAL A 74 -7.09 11.04 2.67
C VAL A 74 -7.98 9.81 2.57
N ASP A 75 -8.56 9.42 3.70
CA ASP A 75 -9.58 8.39 3.78
C ASP A 75 -10.92 8.90 3.24
N ASP A 76 -11.14 8.80 1.92
CA ASP A 76 -12.44 9.03 1.30
C ASP A 76 -13.24 7.72 1.08
N TYR A 77 -12.72 6.60 1.59
CA TYR A 77 -13.29 5.26 1.39
C TYR A 77 -14.26 4.88 2.51
N PHE A 78 -13.87 5.10 3.77
CA PHE A 78 -14.71 4.76 4.91
C PHE A 78 -15.64 5.90 5.32
N SER A 79 -15.32 7.14 4.96
CA SER A 79 -16.08 8.32 5.35
C SER A 79 -15.87 9.51 4.39
N GLN A 80 -16.89 10.34 4.19
CA GLN A 80 -16.83 11.54 3.33
C GLN A 80 -17.39 12.77 4.06
N VAL A 81 -16.89 13.06 5.26
CA VAL A 81 -17.47 14.13 6.10
C VAL A 81 -17.14 15.55 5.63
N ALA A 82 -16.08 15.73 4.84
CA ALA A 82 -15.69 17.03 4.29
C ALA A 82 -15.43 16.94 2.79
N SER A 83 -15.83 17.96 2.04
CA SER A 83 -15.55 18.06 0.61
C SER A 83 -14.08 18.41 0.35
N PRO A 84 -13.50 17.98 -0.79
CA PRO A 84 -12.17 18.41 -1.19
C PRO A 84 -12.04 19.93 -1.27
N LYS A 85 -13.11 20.61 -1.73
CA LYS A 85 -13.20 22.07 -1.79
C LYS A 85 -12.84 22.77 -0.50
N LYS A 86 -13.24 22.19 0.63
CA LYS A 86 -12.94 22.73 1.96
C LYS A 86 -11.63 22.16 2.51
N LEU A 87 -11.48 20.83 2.49
CA LEU A 87 -10.39 20.16 3.20
C LEU A 87 -9.03 20.43 2.57
N VAL A 88 -8.92 20.36 1.24
CA VAL A 88 -7.61 20.41 0.58
C VAL A 88 -6.91 21.77 0.78
N PRO A 89 -7.59 22.93 0.65
CA PRO A 89 -6.97 24.21 1.02
C PRO A 89 -6.51 24.26 2.48
N GLU A 90 -7.36 23.86 3.43
CA GLU A 90 -7.02 23.87 4.87
C GLU A 90 -5.81 22.97 5.19
N LEU A 91 -5.73 21.81 4.54
CA LEU A 91 -4.60 20.88 4.63
C LEU A 91 -3.30 21.50 4.12
N LEU A 92 -3.34 22.13 2.95
CA LEU A 92 -2.15 22.72 2.33
C LEU A 92 -1.64 23.93 3.11
N ASP A 93 -2.55 24.77 3.59
CA ASP A 93 -2.20 25.91 4.44
C ASP A 93 -1.56 25.45 5.76
N ALA A 94 -2.16 24.46 6.43
CA ALA A 94 -1.62 23.94 7.69
C ALA A 94 -0.25 23.26 7.51
N ALA A 95 -0.04 22.53 6.40
CA ALA A 95 1.26 21.95 6.08
C ALA A 95 2.30 23.05 5.82
N HIS A 96 1.93 24.07 5.04
CA HIS A 96 2.78 25.21 4.72
C HIS A 96 3.22 25.96 5.99
N ASP A 97 2.29 26.25 6.89
CA ASP A 97 2.54 26.93 8.17
C ASP A 97 3.56 26.15 9.04
N ALA A 98 3.58 24.82 8.94
CA ALA A 98 4.53 23.95 9.64
C ALA A 98 5.88 23.78 8.89
N GLY A 99 6.07 24.46 7.77
CA GLY A 99 7.27 24.37 6.93
C GLY A 99 7.33 23.10 6.07
N LEU A 100 6.19 22.44 5.84
CA LEU A 100 6.08 21.22 5.06
C LEU A 100 5.44 21.50 3.69
N GLY A 101 5.89 20.77 2.69
CA GLY A 101 5.26 20.75 1.37
C GLY A 101 4.65 19.38 1.13
N ILE A 102 3.52 19.34 0.42
CA ILE A 102 2.86 18.12 -0.02
C ILE A 102 2.92 18.10 -1.55
N ASP A 103 3.65 17.14 -2.12
CA ASP A 103 3.77 17.00 -3.57
C ASP A 103 2.55 16.29 -4.17
N TYR A 104 1.98 15.35 -3.44
CA TYR A 104 0.89 14.49 -3.89
C TYR A 104 -0.22 14.33 -2.85
N LEU A 105 -1.47 14.48 -3.30
CA LEU A 105 -2.67 14.10 -2.54
C LEU A 105 -3.22 12.80 -3.12
N VAL A 106 -3.55 11.84 -2.26
CA VAL A 106 -4.04 10.52 -2.67
C VAL A 106 -5.35 10.21 -1.96
N ARG A 107 -6.28 9.63 -2.71
CA ARG A 107 -7.56 9.15 -2.20
C ARG A 107 -7.44 7.69 -1.78
N GLU A 108 -7.87 7.32 -0.57
CA GLU A 108 -7.85 5.92 -0.12
C GLU A 108 -8.73 5.03 -1.01
N SER A 109 -9.86 5.55 -1.51
CA SER A 109 -10.72 4.84 -2.46
C SER A 109 -9.98 4.41 -3.73
N ALA A 110 -8.90 5.11 -4.12
CA ALA A 110 -8.03 4.72 -5.22
C ALA A 110 -7.29 3.40 -4.96
N CYS A 111 -7.16 2.98 -3.70
CA CYS A 111 -6.61 1.67 -3.36
C CYS A 111 -7.65 0.56 -3.54
N ALA A 112 -8.94 0.89 -3.51
CA ALA A 112 -10.04 -0.04 -3.77
C ALA A 112 -10.36 -0.14 -5.27
N SER A 113 -10.51 1.00 -5.96
CA SER A 113 -10.89 1.07 -7.37
C SER A 113 -10.36 2.34 -8.07
N VAL A 114 -9.99 2.17 -9.35
CA VAL A 114 -9.54 3.24 -10.25
C VAL A 114 -10.11 2.97 -11.64
N GLY A 115 -11.22 3.63 -11.98
CA GLY A 115 -11.99 3.31 -13.18
C GLY A 115 -12.43 1.85 -13.18
N GLU A 116 -12.05 1.09 -14.21
CA GLU A 116 -12.37 -0.34 -14.32
C GLU A 116 -11.37 -1.27 -13.60
N VAL A 117 -10.28 -0.73 -13.06
CA VAL A 117 -9.25 -1.51 -12.38
C VAL A 117 -9.50 -1.49 -10.88
N SER A 118 -9.56 -2.65 -10.22
CA SER A 118 -9.54 -2.72 -8.75
C SER A 118 -8.12 -3.05 -8.25
N PRO A 119 -7.40 -2.10 -7.65
CA PRO A 119 -6.07 -2.36 -7.11
C PRO A 119 -6.11 -3.34 -5.93
N ALA A 120 -7.16 -3.30 -5.12
CA ALA A 120 -7.39 -4.27 -4.05
C ALA A 120 -7.56 -5.70 -4.59
N GLU A 121 -8.38 -5.93 -5.62
CA GLU A 121 -8.51 -7.26 -6.27
C GLU A 121 -7.18 -7.69 -6.91
N LEU A 122 -6.44 -6.76 -7.51
CA LEU A 122 -5.12 -7.04 -8.07
C LEU A 122 -4.13 -7.51 -6.99
N VAL A 123 -4.18 -6.95 -5.78
CA VAL A 123 -3.33 -7.39 -4.67
C VAL A 123 -3.85 -8.71 -4.10
N LEU A 124 -5.17 -8.85 -3.92
CA LEU A 124 -5.79 -10.09 -3.43
C LEU A 124 -5.40 -11.28 -4.31
N GLY A 125 -5.46 -11.15 -5.64
CA GLY A 125 -5.06 -12.19 -6.59
C GLY A 125 -3.55 -12.49 -6.63
N ARG A 126 -2.73 -11.67 -5.97
CA ARG A 126 -1.27 -11.84 -5.87
C ARG A 126 -0.81 -12.33 -4.50
N ILE A 127 -1.71 -12.39 -3.51
CA ILE A 127 -1.41 -13.00 -2.22
C ILE A 127 -1.25 -14.50 -2.45
N VAL A 128 -0.02 -14.97 -2.29
CA VAL A 128 0.28 -16.39 -2.30
C VAL A 128 0.07 -16.94 -0.91
N SER A 129 -0.59 -18.09 -0.81
CA SER A 129 -0.55 -18.84 0.44
C SER A 129 0.91 -19.09 0.79
N ASP A 130 1.28 -18.86 2.04
CA ASP A 130 2.61 -19.20 2.58
C ASP A 130 2.54 -20.59 3.25
N PRO A 131 2.67 -21.70 2.50
CA PRO A 131 2.59 -23.02 3.08
C PRO A 131 3.83 -23.27 3.97
N PRO A 132 3.65 -23.86 5.16
CA PRO A 132 4.78 -24.40 5.91
C PRO A 132 5.62 -25.32 5.03
N ARG A 133 6.96 -25.23 5.17
CA ARG A 133 7.90 -26.09 4.43
C ARG A 133 7.49 -27.56 4.57
N GLY A 134 7.23 -28.23 3.45
CA GLY A 134 6.82 -29.64 3.40
C GLY A 134 5.31 -29.91 3.50
N SER A 135 4.47 -28.87 3.50
CA SER A 135 3.02 -28.99 3.35
C SER A 135 2.57 -28.80 1.89
N ASN A 136 1.37 -29.30 1.57
CA ASN A 136 0.72 -29.15 0.27
C ASN A 136 -0.16 -27.89 0.17
N GLY A 137 -0.02 -26.93 1.10
CA GLY A 137 -0.71 -25.63 1.03
C GLY A 137 -2.22 -25.67 1.19
N LEU A 138 -2.77 -26.57 2.01
CA LEU A 138 -4.22 -26.73 2.30
C LEU A 138 -4.85 -25.56 3.10
N ARG A 139 -4.59 -24.32 2.74
CA ARG A 139 -5.40 -23.18 3.21
C ARG A 139 -6.43 -22.84 2.13
N PRO A 140 -7.73 -22.69 2.46
CA PRO A 140 -8.68 -22.14 1.51
C PRO A 140 -8.15 -20.79 0.99
N PRO A 141 -8.11 -20.56 -0.33
CA PRO A 141 -7.56 -19.34 -0.89
C PRO A 141 -8.13 -18.07 -0.24
N VAL A 142 -7.31 -17.02 -0.13
CA VAL A 142 -7.71 -15.76 0.52
C VAL A 142 -8.91 -15.08 -0.16
N HIS A 143 -9.18 -15.38 -1.44
CA HIS A 143 -10.36 -14.90 -2.16
C HIS A 143 -11.67 -15.58 -1.70
N MET A 144 -11.59 -16.72 -1.02
CA MET A 144 -12.74 -17.42 -0.44
C MET A 144 -12.97 -17.00 1.00
N THR A 145 -11.90 -16.86 1.79
CA THR A 145 -12.02 -16.61 3.23
C THR A 145 -12.06 -15.13 3.56
N GLY A 146 -11.34 -14.31 2.81
CA GLY A 146 -11.06 -12.92 3.20
C GLY A 146 -10.11 -12.81 4.38
N TRP A 147 -9.30 -13.83 4.68
CA TRP A 147 -8.33 -13.80 5.78
C TRP A 147 -6.93 -14.23 5.33
N VAL A 148 -5.93 -13.47 5.75
CA VAL A 148 -4.49 -13.80 5.67
C VAL A 148 -3.98 -14.14 7.06
N SER A 149 -3.05 -15.08 7.13
CA SER A 149 -2.37 -15.38 8.38
C SER A 149 -0.96 -15.90 8.13
N ASN A 150 -0.07 -15.64 9.07
CA ASN A 150 1.30 -16.13 9.05
C ASN A 150 1.50 -17.38 9.95
N SER A 151 0.42 -17.99 10.44
CA SER A 151 0.46 -19.14 11.35
C SER A 151 0.48 -20.48 10.60
N LYS A 152 1.26 -21.45 11.09
CA LYS A 152 1.34 -22.81 10.53
C LYS A 152 0.08 -23.64 10.80
N ASP A 153 -0.59 -23.43 11.93
CA ASP A 153 -1.53 -24.41 12.49
C ASP A 153 -2.97 -24.33 11.94
N ARG A 154 -3.36 -23.24 11.29
CA ARG A 154 -4.73 -23.07 10.74
C ARG A 154 -4.91 -23.63 9.33
N LEU A 155 -4.36 -24.82 9.11
CA LEU A 155 -4.19 -25.47 7.80
C LEU A 155 -5.33 -26.40 7.36
N ARG A 156 -6.56 -26.29 7.90
CA ARG A 156 -7.64 -27.23 7.52
C ARG A 156 -8.99 -26.55 7.26
N PRO A 157 -9.63 -26.81 6.11
CA PRO A 157 -11.05 -26.60 5.97
C PRO A 157 -11.77 -27.65 6.83
N ASP A 158 -12.52 -27.15 7.80
CA ASP A 158 -13.74 -27.67 8.38
C ASP A 158 -14.01 -29.18 8.16
N GLY A 159 -13.63 -29.98 9.14
CA GLY A 159 -14.21 -31.30 9.35
C GLY A 159 -14.92 -31.30 10.69
N LEU A 160 -16.14 -31.84 10.75
CA LEU A 160 -16.89 -32.14 12.00
C LEU A 160 -16.05 -32.85 13.08
N ASP A 161 -14.93 -33.48 12.68
CA ASP A 161 -13.96 -34.11 13.55
C ASP A 161 -13.20 -33.14 14.48
N GLU A 162 -13.03 -31.84 14.17
CA GLU A 162 -12.24 -30.95 15.04
C GLU A 162 -13.00 -30.47 16.29
N ALA A 163 -14.31 -30.32 16.22
CA ALA A 163 -15.13 -30.03 17.41
C ALA A 163 -15.15 -31.21 18.41
N LEU A 164 -14.88 -32.43 17.94
CA LEU A 164 -14.77 -33.66 18.73
C LEU A 164 -13.31 -34.09 18.99
N ALA A 165 -12.34 -33.47 18.31
CA ALA A 165 -10.93 -33.80 18.46
C ALA A 165 -10.39 -33.21 19.75
N THR A 166 -10.18 -34.07 20.74
CA THR A 166 -9.37 -33.79 21.93
C THR A 166 -7.89 -33.72 21.55
N ARG A 167 -7.51 -32.75 20.72
CA ARG A 167 -6.09 -32.45 20.51
C ARG A 167 -5.56 -31.70 21.73
N PRO A 168 -4.40 -32.11 22.29
CA PRO A 168 -3.74 -31.29 23.29
C PRO A 168 -3.41 -29.94 22.68
N TRP A 169 -3.69 -28.86 23.43
CA TRP A 169 -3.34 -27.51 23.00
C TRP A 169 -1.85 -27.42 22.66
N ARG A 170 -1.55 -26.73 21.55
CA ARG A 170 -0.18 -26.43 21.12
C ARG A 170 -0.05 -24.91 20.94
N PRO A 171 1.07 -24.30 21.34
CA PRO A 171 1.33 -22.90 21.04
C PRO A 171 1.31 -22.67 19.52
N PRO A 172 0.72 -21.57 19.03
CA PRO A 172 0.72 -21.28 17.61
C PRO A 172 2.13 -20.95 17.12
N GLU A 173 2.50 -21.49 15.96
CA GLU A 173 3.81 -21.23 15.35
C GLU A 173 3.72 -20.33 14.12
N GLN A 174 4.56 -19.30 14.06
CA GLN A 174 4.69 -18.43 12.89
C GLN A 174 5.53 -19.14 11.82
N ASN A 175 5.12 -19.03 10.56
CA ASN A 175 5.92 -19.53 9.45
C ASN A 175 7.20 -18.69 9.29
N GLY A 176 8.34 -19.35 9.04
CA GLY A 176 9.63 -18.68 8.94
C GLY A 176 10.14 -18.00 10.22
N ALA A 177 9.57 -18.30 11.39
CA ALA A 177 10.01 -17.74 12.68
C ALA A 177 11.52 -17.95 12.90
N ARG A 178 12.21 -16.91 13.41
CA ARG A 178 13.63 -17.01 13.78
C ARG A 178 13.80 -17.67 15.15
N SER A 179 13.43 -16.95 16.22
CA SER A 179 13.59 -17.42 17.61
C SER A 179 12.27 -17.55 18.37
N HIS A 180 11.28 -16.71 18.04
CA HIS A 180 9.95 -16.67 18.65
C HIS A 180 8.89 -16.48 17.57
N SER A 181 7.64 -16.88 17.87
CA SER A 181 6.51 -16.78 16.96
C SER A 181 5.61 -15.60 17.32
N ILE A 182 5.27 -14.78 16.32
CA ILE A 182 4.21 -13.77 16.40
C ILE A 182 3.17 -14.13 15.33
N CYS A 183 2.04 -14.63 15.79
CA CYS A 183 0.99 -15.18 14.94
C CYS A 183 -0.15 -14.16 14.81
N MET A 184 -0.50 -13.82 13.57
CA MET A 184 -1.56 -12.85 13.25
C MET A 184 -2.55 -13.46 12.25
N GLU A 185 -3.81 -13.09 12.44
CA GLU A 185 -4.91 -13.33 11.52
C GLU A 185 -5.45 -11.96 11.10
N VAL A 186 -5.41 -11.67 9.81
CA VAL A 186 -5.74 -10.36 9.24
C VAL A 186 -6.92 -10.53 8.29
N GLN A 187 -8.02 -9.86 8.62
CA GLN A 187 -9.16 -9.77 7.72
C GLN A 187 -8.81 -8.82 6.56
N LEU A 188 -9.03 -9.28 5.33
CA LEU A 188 -8.79 -8.52 4.11
C LEU A 188 -10.03 -7.78 3.64
N TRP A 189 -11.20 -8.38 3.83
CA TRP A 189 -12.51 -7.83 3.48
C TRP A 189 -13.61 -8.48 4.32
N ASP A 190 -14.74 -7.82 4.37
CA ASP A 190 -16.02 -8.40 4.76
C ASP A 190 -17.06 -8.17 3.65
N GLU A 191 -18.18 -8.87 3.77
CA GLU A 191 -19.34 -8.66 2.91
C GLU A 191 -20.48 -8.17 3.80
N GLN A 192 -20.98 -6.97 3.50
CA GLN A 192 -22.14 -6.37 4.13
C GLN A 192 -23.17 -6.08 3.05
N ASP A 193 -24.41 -6.55 3.22
CA ASP A 193 -25.51 -6.38 2.25
C ASP A 193 -25.16 -6.81 0.81
N GLY A 194 -24.34 -7.86 0.67
CA GLY A 194 -23.88 -8.38 -0.62
C GLY A 194 -22.83 -7.52 -1.32
N GLN A 195 -22.31 -6.48 -0.65
CA GLN A 195 -21.22 -5.65 -1.12
C GLN A 195 -19.94 -5.97 -0.34
N ARG A 196 -18.85 -6.18 -1.07
CA ARG A 196 -17.53 -6.38 -0.49
C ARG A 196 -16.97 -5.04 -0.02
N ARG A 197 -16.57 -4.97 1.25
CA ARG A 197 -15.83 -3.83 1.80
C ARG A 197 -14.42 -4.28 2.16
N TRP A 198 -13.44 -3.54 1.67
CA TRP A 198 -12.03 -3.82 1.92
C TRP A 198 -11.62 -3.33 3.31
N SER A 199 -10.75 -4.08 3.97
CA SER A 199 -10.14 -3.67 5.23
C SER A 199 -9.13 -2.53 5.01
N CYS A 200 -8.99 -1.66 6.01
CA CYS A 200 -7.96 -0.62 6.02
C CYS A 200 -6.54 -1.22 5.87
N ALA A 201 -6.28 -2.40 6.44
CA ALA A 201 -5.00 -3.09 6.30
C ALA A 201 -4.71 -3.50 4.84
N LEU A 202 -5.70 -4.01 4.09
CA LEU A 202 -5.50 -4.32 2.67
C LEU A 202 -5.31 -3.05 1.84
N LEU A 203 -6.12 -2.01 2.06
CA LEU A 203 -5.98 -0.75 1.33
C LEU A 203 -4.62 -0.08 1.60
N SER A 204 -4.15 -0.14 2.84
CA SER A 204 -2.81 0.33 3.22
C SER A 204 -1.70 -0.53 2.59
N ALA A 205 -1.89 -1.85 2.44
CA ALA A 205 -0.95 -2.69 1.71
C ALA A 205 -0.90 -2.34 0.21
N VAL A 206 -2.07 -2.11 -0.42
CA VAL A 206 -2.16 -1.60 -1.79
C VAL A 206 -1.43 -0.26 -1.90
N TRP A 207 -1.68 0.66 -0.97
CA TRP A 207 -1.06 1.99 -0.91
C TRP A 207 0.47 1.91 -0.92
N GLN A 208 1.06 1.06 -0.08
CA GLN A 208 2.52 0.84 -0.07
C GLN A 208 3.03 0.31 -1.43
N LEU A 209 2.31 -0.62 -2.08
CA LEU A 209 2.67 -1.13 -3.40
C LEU A 209 2.56 -0.08 -4.51
N LEU A 210 1.59 0.85 -4.41
CA LEU A 210 1.47 1.99 -5.33
C LEU A 210 2.65 2.96 -5.15
N ARG A 211 3.00 3.32 -3.90
CA ARG A 211 4.15 4.19 -3.59
C ARG A 211 5.49 3.56 -3.96
N LEU A 212 5.64 2.24 -3.91
CA LEU A 212 6.85 1.56 -4.40
C LEU A 212 6.84 1.41 -5.94
N GLY A 213 5.72 1.72 -6.58
CA GLY A 213 5.51 1.53 -8.01
C GLY A 213 5.60 0.05 -8.42
N LEU A 214 5.14 -0.87 -7.57
CA LEU A 214 5.24 -2.32 -7.79
C LEU A 214 3.97 -2.92 -8.42
N LEU A 215 2.82 -2.25 -8.30
CA LEU A 215 1.57 -2.75 -8.85
C LEU A 215 1.45 -2.42 -10.35
N ARG A 216 1.06 -3.42 -11.15
CA ARG A 216 0.79 -3.28 -12.59
C ARG A 216 -0.54 -3.90 -12.97
N HIS A 217 -1.21 -3.26 -13.92
CA HIS A 217 -2.32 -3.84 -14.65
C HIS A 217 -1.97 -3.86 -16.14
N GLN A 218 -1.94 -5.06 -16.74
CA GLN A 218 -1.56 -5.24 -18.15
C GLN A 218 -0.24 -4.53 -18.52
N GLY A 219 0.76 -4.65 -17.65
CA GLY A 219 2.07 -4.01 -17.83
C GLY A 219 2.12 -2.50 -17.54
N ARG A 220 1.00 -1.81 -17.29
CA ARG A 220 0.95 -0.37 -17.00
C ARG A 220 0.85 -0.08 -15.51
N ALA A 221 1.31 1.10 -15.08
CA ALA A 221 1.09 1.59 -13.72
C ALA A 221 -0.42 1.72 -13.46
N VAL A 222 -0.85 1.33 -12.27
CA VAL A 222 -2.27 1.34 -11.88
C VAL A 222 -2.78 2.76 -11.63
N VAL A 223 -1.94 3.60 -11.02
CA VAL A 223 -2.20 5.03 -10.85
C VAL A 223 -1.10 5.84 -11.51
N SER A 224 -1.45 7.00 -12.04
CA SER A 224 -0.51 7.99 -12.57
C SER A 224 -0.88 9.35 -12.00
N PRO A 225 0.11 10.16 -11.55
CA PRO A 225 -0.19 11.49 -11.05
C PRO A 225 -0.85 12.36 -12.12
N ALA A 226 -1.95 13.01 -11.74
CA ALA A 226 -2.63 13.99 -12.57
C ALA A 226 -2.51 15.36 -11.92
N ARG A 227 -2.06 16.35 -12.68
CA ARG A 227 -1.98 17.74 -12.20
C ARG A 227 -3.40 18.29 -12.04
N TRP A 228 -3.66 18.95 -10.92
CA TRP A 228 -4.89 19.71 -10.70
C TRP A 228 -4.61 21.20 -10.78
N THR A 229 -5.34 21.91 -11.64
CA THR A 229 -5.16 23.36 -11.84
C THR A 229 -6.44 24.17 -11.69
N GLY A 230 -7.56 23.51 -11.37
CA GLY A 230 -8.86 24.15 -11.19
C GLY A 230 -9.22 24.37 -9.72
N GLU A 231 -10.42 24.89 -9.47
CA GLU A 231 -10.99 24.87 -8.13
C GLU A 231 -11.24 23.43 -7.66
N TYR A 232 -11.06 23.17 -6.37
CA TYR A 232 -11.35 21.85 -5.81
C TYR A 232 -12.86 21.56 -5.82
N PRO A 233 -13.27 20.34 -6.19
CA PRO A 233 -14.68 19.98 -6.34
C PRO A 233 -15.35 19.71 -4.99
N ASP A 234 -16.67 19.64 -5.00
CA ASP A 234 -17.47 19.31 -3.82
C ASP A 234 -17.42 17.80 -3.47
N ASN A 235 -17.17 16.91 -4.44
CA ASN A 235 -17.09 15.48 -4.22
C ASN A 235 -15.66 14.94 -4.44
N TRP A 236 -15.26 13.95 -3.64
CA TRP A 236 -13.95 13.30 -3.78
C TRP A 236 -13.80 12.57 -5.12
N GLU A 237 -14.87 11.96 -5.63
CA GLU A 237 -14.87 11.22 -6.89
C GLU A 237 -14.50 12.06 -8.11
N ASP A 238 -14.73 13.37 -8.05
CA ASP A 238 -14.39 14.32 -9.10
C ASP A 238 -12.88 14.66 -9.13
N LEU A 239 -12.13 14.30 -8.08
CA LEU A 239 -10.68 14.41 -8.08
C LEU A 239 -10.00 13.18 -8.68
N PRO A 240 -8.88 13.36 -9.41
CA PRO A 240 -8.04 12.26 -9.80
C PRO A 240 -7.64 11.38 -8.60
N PRO A 241 -7.46 10.06 -8.79
CA PRO A 241 -7.05 9.14 -7.73
C PRO A 241 -5.73 9.55 -7.04
N LEU A 242 -4.82 10.16 -7.82
CA LEU A 242 -3.52 10.67 -7.40
C LEU A 242 -3.33 12.05 -7.99
N VAL A 243 -3.45 13.08 -7.15
CA VAL A 243 -3.32 14.49 -7.55
C VAL A 243 -1.88 14.95 -7.32
N GLN A 244 -1.25 15.49 -8.36
CA GLN A 244 0.01 16.22 -8.23
C GLN A 244 -0.27 17.68 -7.90
N LEU A 245 0.18 18.11 -6.72
CA LEU A 245 -0.03 19.44 -6.16
C LEU A 245 1.14 20.39 -6.47
N ALA A 246 2.37 19.87 -6.53
CA ALA A 246 3.56 20.66 -6.78
C ALA A 246 4.11 20.48 -8.21
N ASP A 247 4.39 21.60 -8.89
CA ASP A 247 4.92 21.60 -10.26
C ASP A 247 6.30 20.94 -10.38
N GLY A 248 7.11 21.04 -9.33
CA GLY A 248 8.46 20.47 -9.24
C GLY A 248 8.54 19.15 -8.47
N ALA A 249 7.40 18.47 -8.26
CA ALA A 249 7.34 17.23 -7.50
C ALA A 249 8.33 16.18 -8.04
N GLN A 250 9.11 15.59 -7.14
CA GLN A 250 9.90 14.39 -7.46
C GLN A 250 8.95 13.22 -7.77
N PRO A 251 9.36 12.21 -8.56
CA PRO A 251 8.47 11.11 -8.92
C PRO A 251 7.70 10.51 -7.74
N PHE A 252 6.39 10.29 -7.91
CA PHE A 252 5.53 9.73 -6.87
C PHE A 252 6.05 8.40 -6.33
N ALA A 253 6.29 7.44 -7.23
CA ALA A 253 6.83 6.15 -6.83
C ALA A 253 8.27 6.29 -6.31
N ALA A 254 8.71 5.42 -5.41
CA ALA A 254 10.02 5.47 -4.80
C ALA A 254 10.64 4.07 -4.61
N PHE A 255 11.94 4.03 -4.32
CA PHE A 255 12.62 2.79 -3.93
C PHE A 255 12.27 2.34 -2.51
N GLN A 256 12.04 3.32 -1.63
CA GLN A 256 11.66 3.13 -0.24
C GLN A 256 10.49 4.04 0.12
N THR A 257 9.70 3.63 1.10
CA THR A 257 8.64 4.44 1.69
C THR A 257 8.91 4.68 3.16
N MET A 258 8.48 5.84 3.63
CA MET A 258 8.38 6.15 5.06
C MET A 258 7.05 6.82 5.34
N SER A 259 6.39 6.42 6.42
CA SER A 259 5.16 7.09 6.89
C SER A 259 5.34 7.62 8.30
N LEU A 260 4.91 8.87 8.51
CA LEU A 260 4.85 9.51 9.82
C LEU A 260 3.41 9.35 10.33
N LEU A 261 3.22 8.44 11.28
CA LEU A 261 1.90 8.00 11.75
C LEU A 261 1.77 8.19 13.27
N GLU A 262 0.54 8.23 13.75
CA GLU A 262 0.24 8.10 15.17
C GLU A 262 0.38 6.63 15.61
N THR A 263 0.71 6.38 16.88
CA THR A 263 1.01 5.02 17.35
C THR A 263 -0.19 4.09 17.31
N ARG A 264 -1.42 4.63 17.30
CA ARG A 264 -2.64 3.82 17.11
C ARG A 264 -2.66 3.04 15.78
N PHE A 265 -1.87 3.44 14.78
CA PHE A 265 -1.74 2.71 13.52
C PHE A 265 -0.77 1.51 13.60
N ALA A 266 -0.06 1.29 14.70
CA ALA A 266 0.96 0.25 14.80
C ALA A 266 0.44 -1.17 14.52
N ASP A 267 -0.76 -1.50 15.00
CA ASP A 267 -1.38 -2.81 14.75
C ASP A 267 -1.78 -2.97 13.28
N VAL A 268 -2.34 -1.91 12.68
CA VAL A 268 -2.68 -1.87 11.24
C VAL A 268 -1.41 -2.04 10.40
N GLU A 269 -0.33 -1.34 10.72
CA GLU A 269 0.92 -1.48 9.96
C GLU A 269 1.59 -2.84 10.16
N THR A 270 1.40 -3.49 11.31
CA THR A 270 1.83 -4.87 11.51
C THR A 270 1.01 -5.83 10.63
N ALA A 271 -0.29 -5.60 10.50
CA ALA A 271 -1.15 -6.33 9.57
C ALA A 271 -0.75 -6.10 8.10
N VAL A 272 -0.45 -4.85 7.71
CA VAL A 272 0.05 -4.49 6.37
C VAL A 272 1.32 -5.27 6.04
N ARG A 273 2.30 -5.30 6.94
CA ARG A 273 3.54 -6.06 6.74
C ARG A 273 3.28 -7.55 6.58
N THR A 274 2.32 -8.10 7.33
CA THR A 274 1.90 -9.51 7.22
C THR A 274 1.28 -9.82 5.85
N ILE A 275 0.45 -8.90 5.32
CA ILE A 275 -0.11 -9.03 3.97
C ILE A 275 1.01 -8.96 2.93
N LEU A 276 1.87 -7.95 3.00
CA LEU A 276 2.91 -7.68 2.00
C LEU A 276 3.98 -8.77 1.92
N ASP A 277 4.28 -9.44 3.03
CA ASP A 277 5.18 -10.60 3.05
C ASP A 277 4.65 -11.77 2.19
N GLN A 278 3.33 -11.81 1.96
CA GLN A 278 2.66 -12.82 1.16
C GLN A 278 2.27 -12.33 -0.25
N VAL A 279 2.59 -11.09 -0.63
CA VAL A 279 2.28 -10.58 -1.98
C VAL A 279 3.40 -10.91 -2.96
N SER A 280 3.05 -11.64 -4.02
CA SER A 280 3.95 -11.87 -5.15
C SER A 280 3.99 -10.67 -6.09
N VAL A 281 5.18 -10.10 -6.30
CA VAL A 281 5.42 -9.00 -7.24
C VAL A 281 5.89 -9.56 -8.59
N ASP A 282 5.42 -8.96 -9.67
CA ASP A 282 5.83 -9.31 -11.04
C ASP A 282 7.37 -9.29 -11.16
N PRO A 283 8.00 -10.41 -11.58
CA PRO A 283 9.45 -10.49 -11.75
C PRO A 283 10.03 -9.41 -12.64
N ALA A 284 9.34 -9.03 -13.73
CA ALA A 284 9.81 -7.98 -14.64
C ALA A 284 9.81 -6.60 -13.95
N VAL A 285 8.83 -6.34 -13.08
CA VAL A 285 8.81 -5.12 -12.26
C VAL A 285 9.95 -5.13 -11.24
N THR A 286 10.22 -6.28 -10.63
CA THR A 286 11.31 -6.45 -9.65
C THR A 286 12.67 -6.20 -10.30
N GLU A 287 12.94 -6.82 -11.44
CA GLU A 287 14.18 -6.65 -12.20
C GLU A 287 14.37 -5.19 -12.63
N GLN A 288 13.32 -4.56 -13.19
CA GLN A 288 13.36 -3.16 -13.58
C GLN A 288 13.66 -2.23 -12.39
N THR A 289 13.10 -2.53 -11.21
CA THR A 289 13.32 -1.75 -9.99
C THR A 289 14.76 -1.91 -9.49
N ALA A 290 15.30 -3.13 -9.49
CA ALA A 290 16.68 -3.41 -9.11
C ALA A 290 17.69 -2.75 -10.07
N ALA A 291 17.42 -2.77 -11.38
CA ALA A 291 18.24 -2.08 -12.38
C ALA A 291 18.25 -0.56 -12.16
N GLN A 292 17.09 0.05 -11.91
CA GLN A 292 17.00 1.49 -11.60
C GLN A 292 17.71 1.86 -10.29
N ALA A 293 17.61 1.02 -9.25
CA ALA A 293 18.28 1.22 -7.97
C ALA A 293 19.80 1.16 -8.13
N THR A 294 20.30 0.15 -8.86
CA THR A 294 21.72 -0.02 -9.17
C THR A 294 22.27 1.19 -9.94
N ALA A 295 21.56 1.64 -10.97
CA ALA A 295 21.95 2.81 -11.76
C ALA A 295 22.05 4.10 -10.92
N GLN A 296 21.28 4.16 -9.81
CA GLN A 296 21.24 5.31 -8.91
C GLN A 296 21.98 5.08 -7.59
N LYS A 297 22.71 3.96 -7.46
CA LYS A 297 23.47 3.57 -6.25
C LYS A 297 22.60 3.55 -4.98
N VAL A 298 21.36 3.11 -5.12
CA VAL A 298 20.43 2.88 -4.00
C VAL A 298 20.58 1.45 -3.52
N ASP A 299 20.84 1.28 -2.22
CA ASP A 299 20.76 -0.02 -1.57
C ASP A 299 19.28 -0.41 -1.42
N LEU A 300 18.86 -1.40 -2.20
CA LEU A 300 17.46 -1.81 -2.29
C LEU A 300 17.27 -3.16 -1.60
N PRO A 301 16.50 -3.22 -0.50
CA PRO A 301 16.10 -4.48 0.12
C PRO A 301 15.43 -5.42 -0.88
N GLY A 302 15.78 -6.71 -0.81
CA GLY A 302 15.27 -7.73 -1.72
C GLY A 302 13.77 -7.95 -1.57
N ASP A 303 13.29 -7.98 -0.33
CA ASP A 303 11.87 -8.11 0.02
C ASP A 303 11.14 -6.76 0.02
N VAL A 304 9.82 -6.79 -0.16
CA VAL A 304 8.97 -5.59 -0.21
C VAL A 304 8.90 -4.93 1.17
N VAL A 305 8.76 -5.72 2.22
CA VAL A 305 8.57 -5.26 3.60
C VAL A 305 9.79 -4.48 4.10
N GLY A 306 11.00 -4.85 3.69
CA GLY A 306 12.24 -4.15 4.02
C GLY A 306 12.36 -2.77 3.37
N ARG A 307 11.53 -2.45 2.38
CA ARG A 307 11.50 -1.14 1.71
C ARG A 307 10.57 -0.14 2.40
N ILE A 308 9.85 -0.57 3.43
CA ILE A 308 8.83 0.22 4.13
C ILE A 308 9.31 0.52 5.54
N SER A 309 9.15 1.76 5.96
CA SER A 309 9.55 2.25 7.28
C SER A 309 8.49 3.17 7.88
N HIS A 310 8.47 3.26 9.21
CA HIS A 310 7.49 4.05 9.94
C HIS A 310 8.17 4.85 11.04
N VAL A 311 7.64 6.04 11.31
CA VAL A 311 7.82 6.74 12.58
C VAL A 311 6.46 6.81 13.23
N PHE A 312 6.30 6.16 14.38
CA PHE A 312 5.12 6.28 15.22
C PHE A 312 5.38 7.33 16.29
N SER A 313 4.49 8.31 16.40
CA SER A 313 4.64 9.44 17.33
C SER A 313 3.29 9.82 17.94
N ASP A 314 3.19 9.78 19.27
CA ASP A 314 2.00 10.22 20.03
C ASP A 314 2.13 11.64 20.60
N GLY A 315 3.08 12.42 20.08
CA GLY A 315 3.43 13.72 20.66
C GLY A 315 4.25 13.57 21.94
N PHE A 316 5.11 14.55 22.19
CA PHE A 316 5.76 14.79 23.48
C PHE A 316 5.20 16.08 24.07
#